data_AF-A0A7W0MVL4-F1
#
_entry.id   AF-A0A7W0MVL4-F1
#
_cell.length_a   1.000
_cell.length_b   1.000
_cell.length_c   1.000
_cell.angle_alpha   90.00
_cell.angle_beta   90.00
_cell.angle_gamma   90.00
#
_symmetry.space_group_name_H-M   'P 1'
#
loop_
_entity.id
_entity.type
_entity.pdbx_description
1 polymer ?
#
loop_
_entity_poly.entity_id
_entity_poly.type
_entity_poly.pdbx_seq_one_letter_code
_entity_poly.pdbx_strand_id
1 'polypeptide(L)'
;MSDRGAASELEPFTDTALYALGAYFADRHPELMDDVVRQAQRIEETGVQRYADKQDVTLESALQTLITGLAVRYYRAVAGSS
;
A
#
# COMPACT_ATOMS: atom_id res chain seq x y z
N MET A 1 23.96 18.12 2.43
CA MET A 1 24.02 16.67 2.72
C MET A 1 22.59 16.14 2.98
N SER A 2 21.66 16.24 2.02
CA SER A 2 20.24 15.92 2.29
C SER A 2 19.60 14.94 1.30
N ASP A 3 20.38 14.26 0.44
CA ASP A 3 19.83 13.38 -0.59
C ASP A 3 19.72 11.90 -0.16
N ARG A 4 20.45 11.48 0.89
CA ARG A 4 20.44 10.08 1.37
C ARG A 4 19.29 9.72 2.33
N GLY A 5 18.58 10.70 2.88
CA GLY A 5 17.49 10.45 3.83
C GLY A 5 16.23 9.91 3.15
N ALA A 6 15.81 10.58 2.07
CA ALA A 6 14.63 10.19 1.31
C ALA A 6 14.76 8.77 0.70
N ALA A 7 15.95 8.39 0.20
CA ALA A 7 16.16 7.05 -0.34
C ALA A 7 16.03 5.93 0.70
N SER A 8 16.41 6.19 1.96
CA SER A 8 16.30 5.22 3.06
C SER A 8 14.89 5.14 3.63
N GLU A 9 14.15 6.26 3.67
CA GLU A 9 12.73 6.29 4.05
C GLU A 9 11.82 5.68 2.97
N LEU A 10 12.25 5.73 1.70
CA LEU A 10 11.56 5.12 0.56
C LEU A 10 11.98 3.68 0.29
N GLU A 11 12.98 3.15 0.99
CA GLU A 11 13.49 1.78 0.81
C GLU A 11 12.41 0.69 1.00
N PRO A 12 11.50 0.80 2.00
CA PRO A 12 10.32 -0.08 2.12
C PRO A 12 9.28 0.10 1.02
N PHE A 13 9.38 1.17 0.23
CA PHE A 13 8.44 1.58 -0.82
C PHE A 13 9.02 1.42 -2.24
N THR A 14 10.08 0.64 -2.38
CA THR A 14 10.63 0.23 -3.68
C THR A 14 9.69 -0.76 -4.38
N ASP A 15 9.73 -0.81 -5.71
CA ASP A 15 8.96 -1.77 -6.53
C ASP A 15 9.13 -3.22 -6.05
N THR A 16 10.35 -3.59 -5.64
CA THR A 16 10.66 -4.92 -5.09
C THR A 16 9.98 -5.18 -3.75
N ALA A 17 9.95 -4.20 -2.84
CA ALA A 17 9.32 -4.32 -1.54
C ALA A 17 7.78 -4.39 -1.65
N LEU A 18 7.20 -3.56 -2.53
CA LEU A 18 5.78 -3.58 -2.86
C LEU A 18 5.37 -4.91 -3.51
N TYR A 19 6.15 -5.40 -4.48
CA TYR A 19 5.90 -6.70 -5.09
C TYR A 19 5.95 -7.85 -4.06
N ALA A 20 6.96 -7.87 -3.18
CA ALA A 20 7.09 -8.88 -2.13
C ALA A 20 5.92 -8.87 -1.14
N LEU A 21 5.47 -7.68 -0.73
CA LEU A 21 4.31 -7.51 0.13
C LEU A 21 3.02 -7.99 -0.56
N GLY A 22 2.83 -7.61 -1.84
CA GLY A 22 1.70 -8.04 -2.66
C GLY A 22 1.66 -9.56 -2.86
N ALA A 23 2.81 -10.18 -3.16
CA ALA A 23 2.95 -11.63 -3.32
C ALA A 23 2.65 -12.38 -2.01
N TYR A 24 3.13 -11.88 -0.87
CA TYR A 24 2.82 -12.47 0.45
C TYR A 24 1.31 -12.48 0.72
N PHE A 25 0.62 -11.38 0.45
CA PHE A 25 -0.83 -11.31 0.62
C PHE A 25 -1.59 -12.19 -0.39
N ALA A 26 -1.11 -12.28 -1.63
CA ALA A 26 -1.71 -13.13 -2.66
C ALA A 26 -1.68 -14.61 -2.28
N ASP A 27 -0.59 -15.06 -1.64
CA ASP A 27 -0.41 -16.46 -1.24
C ASP A 27 -1.19 -16.81 0.03
N ARG A 28 -1.20 -15.92 1.04
CA ARG A 28 -1.75 -16.21 2.37
C ARG A 28 -3.22 -15.83 2.56
N HIS A 29 -3.68 -14.77 1.90
CA HIS A 29 -5.01 -14.17 2.08
C HIS A 29 -5.56 -13.58 0.76
N PRO A 30 -5.70 -14.39 -0.30
CA PRO A 30 -6.16 -13.91 -1.62
C PRO A 30 -7.54 -13.23 -1.56
N GLU A 31 -8.41 -13.65 -0.64
CA GLU A 31 -9.74 -13.10 -0.41
C GLU A 31 -9.73 -11.64 0.07
N LEU A 32 -8.68 -11.22 0.77
CA LEU A 32 -8.56 -9.87 1.32
C LEU A 32 -7.96 -8.87 0.33
N MET A 33 -7.42 -9.34 -0.81
CA MET A 33 -6.77 -8.49 -1.79
C MET A 33 -7.74 -7.45 -2.40
N ASP A 34 -8.96 -7.85 -2.71
CA ASP A 34 -9.94 -6.92 -3.27
C ASP A 34 -10.40 -5.87 -2.26
N ASP A 35 -10.52 -6.26 -0.98
CA ASP A 35 -10.91 -5.37 0.10
C ASP A 35 -9.84 -4.32 0.39
N VAL A 36 -8.57 -4.73 0.50
CA VAL A 36 -7.48 -3.79 0.76
C VAL A 36 -7.28 -2.82 -0.40
N VAL A 37 -7.48 -3.26 -1.64
CA VAL A 37 -7.43 -2.39 -2.83
C VAL A 37 -8.56 -1.35 -2.79
N ARG A 38 -9.79 -1.78 -2.50
CA ARG A 38 -10.92 -0.85 -2.35
C ARG A 38 -10.71 0.14 -1.21
N GLN A 39 -10.15 -0.32 -0.09
CA GLN A 39 -9.89 0.52 1.05
C GLN A 39 -8.78 1.55 0.76
N ALA A 40 -7.72 1.13 0.08
CA ALA A 40 -6.68 2.04 -0.40
C ALA A 40 -7.22 3.11 -1.36
N GLN A 41 -8.11 2.74 -2.29
CA GLN A 41 -8.77 3.72 -3.18
C GLN A 41 -9.57 4.77 -2.39
N ARG A 42 -10.35 4.34 -1.38
CA ARG A 42 -11.08 5.29 -0.52
C ARG A 42 -10.14 6.24 0.22
N ILE A 43 -8.96 5.75 0.62
CA ILE A 43 -7.93 6.56 1.27
C ILE A 43 -7.33 7.57 0.28
N GLU A 44 -7.04 7.17 -0.97
CA GLU A 44 -6.57 8.08 -2.04
C GLU A 44 -7.60 9.19 -2.31
N GLU A 45 -8.87 8.83 -2.51
CA GLU A 45 -9.96 9.77 -2.81
C GLU A 45 -10.23 10.77 -1.67
N THR A 46 -10.09 10.30 -0.42
CA THR A 46 -10.38 11.12 0.77
C THR A 46 -9.17 11.96 1.19
N GLY A 47 -7.95 11.48 0.93
CA GLY A 47 -6.71 11.93 1.53
C GLY A 47 -6.44 11.24 2.87
N VAL A 48 -5.18 10.79 3.08
CA VAL A 48 -4.81 9.87 4.17
C VAL A 48 -5.09 10.45 5.57
N GLN A 49 -4.83 11.75 5.78
CA GLN A 49 -5.09 12.42 7.07
C GLN A 49 -6.59 12.53 7.34
N ARG A 50 -7.36 13.00 6.34
CA ARG A 50 -8.82 13.13 6.47
C ARG A 50 -9.49 11.77 6.68
N TYR A 51 -8.98 10.73 6.03
CA TYR A 51 -9.46 9.37 6.24
C TYR A 51 -9.18 8.90 7.67
N ALA A 52 -7.96 9.11 8.18
CA ALA A 52 -7.58 8.76 9.54
C ALA A 52 -8.50 9.43 10.57
N ASP A 53 -8.72 10.74 10.42
CA ASP A 53 -9.59 11.52 11.30
C ASP A 53 -11.06 11.03 11.24
N LYS A 54 -11.57 10.69 10.04
CA LYS A 54 -12.96 10.25 9.84
C LYS A 54 -13.23 8.85 10.38
N GLN A 55 -12.23 7.97 10.34
CA GLN A 55 -12.36 6.56 10.72
C GLN A 55 -11.84 6.26 12.13
N ASP A 56 -11.38 7.28 12.86
CA ASP A 56 -10.78 7.15 14.19
C ASP A 56 -9.62 6.15 14.22
N VAL A 57 -8.73 6.24 13.23
CA VAL A 57 -7.52 5.43 13.13
C VAL A 57 -6.28 6.33 13.08
N THR A 58 -5.11 5.77 13.37
CA THR A 58 -3.86 6.53 13.26
C THR A 58 -3.51 6.82 11.81
N LEU A 59 -2.80 7.93 11.59
CA LEU A 59 -2.23 8.27 10.28
C LEU A 59 -1.35 7.15 9.73
N GLU A 60 -0.53 6.54 10.59
CA GLU A 60 0.34 5.43 10.24
C GLU A 60 -0.46 4.21 9.76
N SER A 61 -1.54 3.85 10.45
CA SER A 61 -2.41 2.72 10.05
C SER A 61 -3.12 2.99 8.71
N ALA A 62 -3.60 4.22 8.49
CA ALA A 62 -4.17 4.62 7.21
C ALA A 62 -3.13 4.57 6.08
N LEU A 63 -1.91 5.04 6.34
CA LEU A 63 -0.81 5.01 5.37
C LEU A 63 -0.38 3.58 5.04
N GLN A 64 -0.25 2.71 6.05
CA GLN A 64 0.07 1.30 5.84
C GLN A 64 -0.99 0.61 4.97
N THR A 65 -2.27 0.89 5.20
CA THR A 65 -3.37 0.35 4.39
C THR A 65 -3.29 0.82 2.94
N LEU A 66 -3.05 2.11 2.72
CA LEU A 66 -2.87 2.69 1.39
C LEU A 66 -1.72 2.00 0.63
N ILE A 67 -0.55 1.91 1.27
CA ILE A 67 0.65 1.33 0.67
C ILE A 67 0.45 -0.15 0.38
N THR A 68 -0.21 -0.88 1.27
CA THR A 68 -0.55 -2.30 1.04
C THR A 68 -1.47 -2.46 -0.16
N GLY A 69 -2.51 -1.63 -0.31
CA GLY A 69 -3.39 -1.70 -1.47
C GLY A 69 -2.70 -1.30 -2.78
N LEU A 70 -1.77 -0.34 -2.75
CA LEU A 70 -0.93 0.01 -3.91
C LEU A 70 0.00 -1.14 -4.30
N ALA A 71 0.64 -1.79 -3.33
CA ALA A 71 1.46 -2.98 -3.54
C ALA A 71 0.68 -4.10 -4.22
N VAL A 72 -0.54 -4.37 -3.77
CA VAL A 72 -1.43 -5.37 -4.37
C VAL A 72 -1.84 -4.99 -5.79
N ARG A 73 -2.18 -3.72 -6.05
CA ARG A 73 -2.50 -3.23 -7.40
C ARG A 73 -1.31 -3.39 -8.35
N TYR A 74 -0.12 -3.01 -7.90
CA TYR A 74 1.12 -3.16 -8.65
C TYR A 74 1.41 -4.63 -8.97
N TYR A 75 1.35 -5.51 -7.96
CA TYR A 75 1.53 -6.94 -8.14
C TYR A 75 0.56 -7.51 -9.19
N ARG A 76 -0.74 -7.18 -9.12
CA ARG A 76 -1.73 -7.63 -10.11
C ARG A 76 -1.41 -7.17 -11.53
N ALA A 77 -0.95 -5.93 -11.70
CA ALA A 77 -0.57 -5.40 -13.00
C ALA A 77 0.66 -6.13 -13.57
N VAL A 78 1.66 -6.43 -12.73
CA VAL A 78 2.90 -7.09 -13.16
C VAL A 78 2.70 -8.60 -13.35
N ALA A 79 2.05 -9.28 -12.40
CA ALA A 79 1.87 -10.73 -12.40
C ALA A 79 0.70 -11.21 -13.29
N GLY A 80 -0.29 -10.35 -13.54
CA GLY A 80 -1.44 -10.65 -14.41
C GLY A 80 -1.23 -10.33 -15.90
N SER A 81 -0.06 -9.83 -16.28
CA SER A 81 0.28 -9.50 -17.68
C SER A 81 0.90 -10.68 -18.46
N SER A 82 0.46 -11.92 -18.22
CA SER A 82 0.82 -13.11 -19.00
C SER A 82 -0.38 -13.69 -19.74
#